data_AF-W4E654-F1
#
_entry.id   AF-W4E654-F1
#
_cell.length_a   1.000
_cell.length_b   1.000
_cell.length_c   1.000
_cell.angle_alpha   90.00
_cell.angle_beta   90.00
_cell.angle_gamma   90.00
#
_symmetry.space_group_name_H-M   'P 1'
#
loop_
_entity.id
_entity.type
_entity.pdbx_description
1 polymer ?
#
loop_
_entity_poly.entity_id
_entity_poly.type
_entity_poly.pdbx_seq_one_letter_code
_entity_poly.pdbx_strand_id
1 'polypeptide(L)'
;MGFQSEFNSVCKFKNEQELYELLEYGRTKMVKQGFRVYPTGQKVIAYTPENVAVAIVKISASIAEINFQGNEVTAVEMDLVRKLNEEESRVQTALAYEMFFGEEG
;
A
#
# COMPACT_ATOMS: atom_id res chain seq x y z
N MET A 1 11.42 24.24 6.95
CA MET A 1 10.13 24.67 6.36
C MET A 1 10.03 24.13 4.94
N GLY A 2 9.65 22.86 4.80
CA GLY A 2 9.41 22.21 3.51
C GLY A 2 8.31 21.17 3.68
N PHE A 3 7.47 21.02 2.67
CA PHE A 3 6.46 19.95 2.64
C PHE A 3 7.18 18.65 2.25
N GLN A 4 7.47 17.81 3.23
CA GLN A 4 8.11 16.51 3.00
C GLN A 4 7.04 15.48 2.69
N SER A 5 7.12 14.86 1.52
CA SER A 5 6.17 13.82 1.10
C SER A 5 6.88 12.61 0.53
N GLU A 6 6.38 11.42 0.83
CA GLU A 6 6.85 10.15 0.26
C GLU A 6 5.96 9.76 -0.93
N PHE A 7 6.56 9.39 -2.06
CA PHE A 7 5.83 8.87 -3.21
C PHE A 7 5.81 7.34 -3.16
N ASN A 8 4.62 6.74 -3.18
CA ASN A 8 4.48 5.30 -3.12
C ASN A 8 3.89 4.74 -4.42
N SER A 9 4.63 3.80 -5.03
CA SER A 9 4.20 3.03 -6.20
C SER A 9 3.64 1.64 -5.84
N VAL A 10 3.72 1.26 -4.55
CA VAL A 10 3.28 -0.04 -4.01
C VAL A 10 2.50 0.14 -2.71
N CYS A 11 1.65 -0.84 -2.39
CA CYS A 11 0.86 -0.86 -1.16
C CYS A 11 1.30 -2.00 -0.25
N LYS A 12 2.00 -1.70 0.86
CA LYS A 12 2.30 -2.68 1.91
C LYS A 12 1.32 -2.53 3.07
N PHE A 13 0.62 -3.59 3.44
CA PHE A 13 -0.27 -3.59 4.61
C PHE A 13 0.52 -3.53 5.91
N LYS A 14 -0.06 -2.86 6.92
CA LYS A 14 0.55 -2.76 8.25
C LYS A 14 0.26 -3.99 9.09
N ASN A 15 -0.90 -4.61 8.89
CA ASN A 15 -1.37 -5.75 9.65
C ASN A 15 -2.20 -6.70 8.76
N GLU A 16 -2.47 -7.90 9.27
CA GLU A 16 -3.25 -8.91 8.56
C GLU A 16 -4.72 -8.53 8.39
N GLN A 17 -5.27 -7.70 9.29
CA GLN A 17 -6.67 -7.27 9.24
C GLN A 17 -6.96 -6.44 7.97
N GLU A 18 -6.09 -5.49 7.63
CA GLU A 18 -6.23 -4.68 6.40
C GLU A 18 -6.23 -5.56 5.14
N LEU A 19 -5.37 -6.59 5.13
CA LEU A 19 -5.28 -7.56 4.04
C LEU A 19 -6.53 -8.44 3.98
N TYR A 20 -7.01 -8.93 5.12
CA TYR A 20 -8.24 -9.71 5.19
C TYR A 20 -9.43 -8.92 4.64
N GLU A 21 -9.59 -7.67 5.06
CA GLU A 21 -10.66 -6.80 4.57
C GLU A 21 -10.61 -6.62 3.05
N LEU A 22 -9.42 -6.42 2.49
CA LEU A 22 -9.26 -6.33 1.04
C LEU A 22 -9.69 -7.60 0.32
N LEU A 23 -9.24 -8.77 0.80
CA LEU A 23 -9.49 -10.03 0.11
C LEU A 23 -10.94 -10.48 0.21
N GLU A 24 -11.59 -10.20 1.34
CA GLU A 24 -12.94 -10.69 1.62
C GLU A 24 -14.03 -9.70 1.21
N TYR A 25 -13.81 -8.40 1.41
CA TYR A 25 -14.78 -7.37 1.05
C TYR A 25 -14.44 -6.66 -0.27
N GLY A 26 -13.31 -6.99 -0.88
CA GLY A 26 -12.87 -6.41 -2.16
C GLY A 26 -12.37 -4.97 -2.05
N ARG A 27 -12.24 -4.42 -0.84
CA ARG A 27 -11.78 -3.05 -0.58
C ARG A 27 -11.21 -2.94 0.82
N THR A 28 -10.27 -2.04 1.01
CA THR A 28 -9.71 -1.76 2.34
C THR A 28 -9.26 -0.30 2.44
N LYS A 29 -9.00 0.13 3.67
CA LYS A 29 -8.44 1.43 3.98
C LYS A 29 -7.23 1.25 4.87
N MET A 30 -6.12 1.89 4.51
CA MET A 30 -4.92 1.93 5.35
C MET A 30 -4.57 3.35 5.74
N VAL A 31 -3.92 3.50 6.89
CA VAL A 31 -3.40 4.79 7.39
C VAL A 31 -1.88 4.72 7.46
N LYS A 32 -1.23 5.68 6.82
CA LYS A 32 0.21 5.85 6.86
C LYS A 32 0.59 7.13 7.59
N GLN A 33 1.72 7.10 8.28
CA GLN A 33 2.27 8.29 8.92
C GLN A 33 2.94 9.18 7.89
N GLY A 34 2.86 10.49 8.12
CA GLY A 34 3.35 11.53 7.23
C GLY A 34 2.47 11.73 5.99
N PHE A 35 2.84 12.74 5.20
CA PHE A 35 2.23 12.97 3.90
C PHE A 35 2.80 12.00 2.87
N ARG A 36 1.92 11.21 2.26
CA ARG A 36 2.26 10.24 1.24
C ARG A 36 1.40 10.45 0.02
N VAL A 37 1.98 10.28 -1.15
CA VAL A 37 1.28 10.41 -2.43
C VAL A 37 1.07 9.02 -3.01
N TYR A 38 -0.20 8.61 -3.07
CA TYR A 38 -0.65 7.44 -3.81
C TYR A 38 -1.43 7.90 -5.04
N PRO A 39 -0.96 7.60 -6.27
CA PRO A 39 -1.65 8.03 -7.48
C PRO A 39 -3.07 7.43 -7.58
N THR A 40 -4.09 8.27 -7.37
CA THR A 40 -5.49 7.84 -7.45
C THR A 40 -5.83 7.39 -8.88
N GLY A 41 -6.59 6.32 -9.01
CA GLY A 41 -6.95 5.70 -10.28
C GLY A 41 -5.92 4.71 -10.83
N GLN A 42 -4.70 4.67 -10.28
CA GLN A 42 -3.65 3.75 -10.73
C GLN A 42 -3.80 2.36 -10.10
N LYS A 43 -3.35 1.36 -10.86
CA LYS A 43 -3.18 -0.02 -10.36
C LYS A 43 -1.80 -0.18 -9.76
N VAL A 44 -1.72 -0.81 -8.60
CA VAL A 44 -0.46 -1.09 -7.91
C VAL A 44 -0.46 -2.51 -7.35
N ILE A 45 0.73 -3.01 -7.02
CA ILE A 45 0.86 -4.29 -6.32
C ILE A 45 0.69 -4.07 -4.81
N ALA A 46 -0.12 -4.93 -4.21
CA ALA A 46 -0.31 -5.01 -2.77
C ALA A 46 0.56 -6.12 -2.17
N TYR A 47 1.12 -5.87 -0.99
CA TYR A 47 2.05 -6.72 -0.27
C TYR A 47 1.57 -6.98 1.16
N THR A 48 1.82 -8.18 1.66
CA THR A 48 1.61 -8.53 3.07
C THR A 48 2.57 -7.75 3.99
N PRO A 49 2.34 -7.74 5.31
CA PRO A 49 3.31 -7.18 6.26
C PRO A 49 4.72 -7.81 6.16
N GLU A 50 4.80 -9.07 5.71
CA GLU A 50 6.02 -9.84 5.47
C GLU A 50 6.64 -9.61 4.08
N ASN A 51 6.21 -8.57 3.36
CA ASN A 51 6.70 -8.19 2.04
C ASN A 51 6.37 -9.18 0.90
N VAL A 52 5.34 -10.00 1.04
CA VAL A 52 4.92 -10.94 -0.03
C VAL A 52 3.87 -10.30 -0.92
N ALA A 53 4.08 -10.29 -2.24
CA ALA A 53 3.12 -9.75 -3.20
C ALA A 53 1.86 -10.63 -3.29
N VAL A 54 0.66 -10.05 -3.19
CA VAL A 54 -0.60 -10.82 -3.07
C VAL A 54 -1.69 -10.44 -4.06
N ALA A 55 -1.79 -9.17 -4.45
CA ALA A 55 -2.90 -8.71 -5.29
C ALA A 55 -2.53 -7.51 -6.15
N ILE A 56 -3.30 -7.34 -7.22
CA ILE A 56 -3.40 -6.05 -7.92
C ILE A 56 -4.56 -5.30 -7.29
N VAL A 57 -4.30 -4.08 -6.84
CA VAL A 57 -5.29 -3.17 -6.29
C VAL A 57 -5.34 -1.88 -7.10
N LYS A 58 -6.46 -1.18 -7.05
CA LYS A 58 -6.61 0.16 -7.62
C LYS A 58 -6.75 1.16 -6.49
N ILE A 59 -5.93 2.21 -6.49
CA ILE A 59 -6.06 3.30 -5.51
C ILE A 59 -7.34 4.08 -5.83
N SER A 60 -8.30 4.09 -4.90
CA SER A 60 -9.57 4.80 -5.05
C SER A 60 -9.53 6.18 -4.41
N ALA A 61 -8.76 6.34 -3.32
CA ALA A 61 -8.51 7.64 -2.71
C ALA A 61 -7.15 7.71 -2.01
N SER A 62 -6.56 8.90 -1.97
CA SER A 62 -5.38 9.25 -1.17
C SER A 62 -5.63 10.60 -0.51
N ILE A 63 -5.81 10.60 0.80
CA ILE A 63 -6.25 11.76 1.58
C ILE A 63 -5.18 12.06 2.62
N ALA A 64 -4.48 13.18 2.42
CA ALA A 64 -3.56 13.75 3.40
C ALA A 64 -4.37 14.55 4.43
N GLU A 65 -4.21 14.24 5.71
CA GLU A 65 -4.91 14.91 6.80
C GLU A 65 -4.04 15.06 8.06
N ILE A 66 -4.43 15.98 8.93
CA ILE A 66 -3.88 16.09 10.28
C ILE A 66 -4.92 15.47 11.22
N ASN A 67 -4.54 14.42 11.95
CA ASN A 67 -5.46 13.75 12.85
C ASN A 67 -5.68 14.55 14.14
N PHE A 68 -6.60 14.10 15.00
CA PHE A 68 -6.94 14.78 16.26
C PHE A 68 -5.77 14.94 17.24
N GLN A 69 -4.69 14.17 17.08
CA GLN A 69 -3.48 14.26 17.89
C GLN A 69 -2.45 15.24 17.30
N GLY A 70 -2.77 15.90 16.19
CA GLY A 70 -1.86 16.82 15.49
C GLY A 70 -0.85 16.11 14.58
N ASN A 71 -0.99 14.80 14.35
CA ASN A 71 -0.07 14.04 13.51
C ASN A 71 -0.48 14.13 12.04
N GLU A 72 0.50 14.34 11.17
CA GLU A 72 0.34 14.23 9.73
C GLU A 72 0.16 12.76 9.34
N VAL A 73 -0.94 12.45 8.67
CA VAL A 73 -1.26 11.10 8.22
C VAL A 73 -1.81 11.12 6.81
N THR A 74 -1.69 9.99 6.13
CA THR A 74 -2.31 9.75 4.83
C THR A 74 -3.21 8.54 4.91
N ALA A 75 -4.50 8.75 4.68
CA ALA A 75 -5.47 7.70 4.48
C ALA A 75 -5.49 7.28 3.01
N VAL A 76 -5.38 5.98 2.75
CA VAL A 76 -5.39 5.42 1.40
C VAL A 76 -6.48 4.38 1.31
N GLU A 77 -7.39 4.55 0.36
CA GLU A 77 -8.44 3.59 0.05
C GLU A 77 -8.10 2.87 -1.26
N MET A 78 -8.38 1.58 -1.30
CA MET A 78 -8.08 0.77 -2.48
C MET A 78 -9.10 -0.34 -2.68
N ASP A 79 -9.33 -0.65 -3.96
CA ASP A 79 -10.22 -1.72 -4.41
C ASP A 79 -9.40 -2.89 -4.96
N LEU A 80 -9.80 -4.11 -4.62
CA LEU A 80 -9.23 -5.34 -5.17
C LEU A 80 -9.60 -5.44 -6.65
N VAL A 81 -8.58 -5.53 -7.52
CA VAL A 81 -8.79 -5.86 -8.93
C VAL A 81 -8.78 -7.37 -9.11
N ARG A 82 -7.74 -8.04 -8.60
CA ARG A 82 -7.63 -9.50 -8.54
C ARG A 82 -6.47 -9.94 -7.65
N LYS A 83 -6.52 -11.20 -7.20
CA LYS A 83 -5.37 -11.87 -6.59
C LYS A 83 -4.30 -12.17 -7.65
N LEU A 84 -3.03 -12.17 -7.21
CA LEU A 84 -1.93 -12.65 -8.02
C LEU A 84 -1.97 -14.19 -8.08
N ASN A 85 -1.49 -14.75 -9.19
CA ASN A 85 -1.15 -16.17 -9.21
C ASN A 85 0.23 -16.40 -8.56
N GLU A 86 0.61 -17.67 -8.42
CA GLU A 86 1.86 -18.06 -7.74
C GLU A 86 3.11 -17.47 -8.41
N GLU A 87 3.17 -17.49 -9.75
CA GLU A 87 4.32 -16.98 -10.49
C GLU A 87 4.44 -15.46 -10.39
N GLU A 88 3.34 -14.75 -10.55
CA GLU A 88 3.26 -13.30 -10.38
C GLU A 88 3.66 -12.88 -8.98
N SER A 89 3.15 -13.56 -7.95
CA SER A 89 3.50 -13.32 -6.56
C SER A 89 5.00 -13.52 -6.33
N ARG A 90 5.57 -14.62 -6.83
CA ARG A 90 7.00 -14.93 -6.71
C ARG A 90 7.87 -13.86 -7.37
N VAL A 91 7.56 -13.49 -8.61
CA VAL A 91 8.34 -12.51 -9.38
C VAL A 91 8.23 -11.12 -8.76
N GLN A 92 7.02 -10.68 -8.40
CA GLN A 92 6.80 -9.35 -7.81
C GLN A 92 7.40 -9.23 -6.41
N THR A 93 7.43 -10.31 -5.64
CA THR A 93 8.09 -10.34 -4.32
C THR A 93 9.60 -10.21 -4.48
N ALA A 94 10.21 -10.96 -5.41
CA ALA A 94 11.64 -10.85 -5.67
C ALA A 94 12.05 -9.45 -6.16
N LEU A 95 11.29 -8.88 -7.09
CA LEU A 95 11.55 -7.53 -7.59
C LEU A 95 11.37 -6.47 -6.51
N ALA A 96 10.34 -6.58 -5.67
CA ALA A 96 10.11 -5.63 -4.60
C ALA A 96 11.18 -5.68 -3.50
N TYR A 97 11.77 -6.85 -3.26
CA TYR A 97 12.93 -6.95 -2.38
C TYR A 97 14.09 -6.11 -2.92
N GLU A 98 14.42 -6.22 -4.20
CA GLU A 98 15.49 -5.42 -4.81
C GLU A 98 15.14 -3.91 -4.85
N MET A 99 13.90 -3.56 -5.17
CA MET A 99 13.53 -2.16 -5.44
C MET A 99 13.10 -1.36 -4.19
N PHE A 100 12.52 -2.01 -3.18
CA PHE A 100 11.79 -1.32 -2.10
C PHE A 100 12.09 -1.82 -0.69
N PHE A 101 12.37 -3.13 -0.50
CA PHE A 101 12.40 -3.74 0.84
C PHE A 101 13.77 -4.28 1.27
N GLY A 102 14.75 -4.36 0.38
CA GLY A 102 16.04 -5.03 0.61
C GLY A 102 17.19 -4.09 0.99
N GLU A 103 17.09 -2.80 0.66
CA GLU A 103 18.17 -1.82 0.93
C GLU A 103 18.04 -1.12 2.29
N GLU A 104 16.93 -1.30 3.02
CA GLU A 104 16.80 -0.84 4.41
C GLU A 104 17.19 -1.96 5.38
N GLY A 105 18.49 -2.07 5.65
CA GLY A 105 19.10 -2.80 6.76
C GLY A 105 19.97 -1.89 7.62
#